data_AF-D7DZC7-F1
#
_entry.id   AF-D7DZC7-F1
#
_cell.length_a   1.000
_cell.length_b   1.000
_cell.length_c   1.000
_cell.angle_alpha   90.00
_cell.angle_beta   90.00
_cell.angle_gamma   90.00
#
_symmetry.space_group_name_H-M   'P 1'
#
loop_
_entity.id
_entity.type
_entity.pdbx_description
1 polymer ?
#
loop_
_entity_poly.entity_id
_entity_poly.type
_entity_poly.pdbx_seq_one_letter_code
_entity_poly.pdbx_strand_id
1 'polypeptide(L)' 'MTAEDKKLLEAHIKEIVKILYKNTQPEKIQTFEGIETSVGDQVLEHVSPKSAFFLSEKRLSQER' A
#
# COMPACT_ATOMS: atom_id res chain seq x y z
N MET A 1 -11.68 -13.26 5.70
CA MET A 1 -10.47 -13.64 4.95
C MET A 1 -10.20 -15.11 5.18
N THR A 2 -10.23 -15.89 4.12
CA THR A 2 -9.79 -17.30 4.12
C THR A 2 -8.26 -17.39 4.27
N ALA A 3 -7.72 -18.61 4.37
CA ALA A 3 -6.28 -18.81 4.38
C ALA A 3 -5.65 -18.39 3.04
N GLU A 4 -6.34 -18.65 1.94
CA GLU A 4 -5.98 -18.25 0.58
C GLU A 4 -5.95 -16.72 0.46
N ASP A 5 -6.96 -16.02 0.98
CA ASP A 5 -7.01 -14.55 0.98
C ASP A 5 -5.81 -13.95 1.73
N LYS A 6 -5.44 -14.53 2.87
CA LYS A 6 -4.30 -14.05 3.67
C LYS A 6 -2.98 -14.22 2.91
N LYS A 7 -2.79 -15.37 2.26
CA LYS A 7 -1.59 -15.66 1.46
C LYS A 7 -1.47 -14.70 0.27
N LEU A 8 -2.56 -14.46 -0.44
CA LEU A 8 -2.61 -13.51 -1.55
C LEU A 8 -2.33 -12.08 -1.07
N LEU A 9 -2.99 -11.66 0.02
CA LEU A 9 -2.77 -10.35 0.60
C LEU A 9 -1.30 -10.14 0.99
N GLU A 10 -0.68 -11.11 1.66
CA GLU A 10 0.72 -11.04 2.06
C GLU A 10 1.66 -10.94 0.85
N ALA A 11 1.42 -11.72 -0.20
CA ALA A 11 2.19 -11.64 -1.43
C ALA A 11 2.11 -10.25 -2.07
N HIS A 12 0.91 -9.68 -2.16
CA HIS A 12 0.71 -8.35 -2.73
C HIS A 12 1.34 -7.25 -1.87
N ILE A 13 1.21 -7.32 -0.55
CA ILE A 13 1.84 -6.36 0.37
C ILE A 13 3.37 -6.39 0.19
N LYS A 14 3.99 -7.58 0.10
CA LYS A 14 5.44 -7.70 -0.11
C LYS A 14 5.88 -7.03 -1.42
N GLU A 15 5.14 -7.23 -2.50
CA GLU A 15 5.46 -6.59 -3.79
C GLU A 15 5.28 -5.07 -3.76
N ILE A 16 4.22 -4.58 -3.10
CA ILE A 16 4.02 -3.13 -2.90
C ILE A 16 5.20 -2.56 -2.12
N VAL A 17 5.54 -3.13 -0.97
CA VAL A 17 6.63 -2.62 -0.11
C VAL A 17 7.97 -2.62 -0.85
N LYS A 18 8.27 -3.64 -1.65
CA LYS A 18 9.49 -3.65 -2.49
C LYS A 18 9.55 -2.48 -3.46
N ILE A 19 8.43 -2.17 -4.12
CA ILE A 19 8.34 -1.04 -5.05
C ILE A 19 8.53 0.27 -4.29
N LEU A 20 7.85 0.44 -3.15
CA LEU A 20 7.93 1.68 -2.38
C LEU A 20 9.35 1.91 -1.85
N TYR A 21 9.95 0.88 -1.25
CA TYR A 21 11.33 0.91 -0.76
C TYR A 21 12.34 1.25 -1.88
N LYS A 22 12.18 0.68 -3.07
CA LYS A 22 13.06 0.98 -4.23
C LYS A 22 13.01 2.45 -4.65
N ASN A 23 11.90 3.13 -4.41
CA ASN A 23 11.72 4.55 -4.75
C ASN A 23 11.98 5.49 -3.57
N THR A 24 12.42 4.96 -2.42
CA THR A 24 12.85 5.76 -1.27
C THR A 24 14.25 6.34 -1.51
N GLN A 25 14.45 7.61 -1.13
CA GLN A 25 15.74 8.28 -1.28
C GLN A 25 16.85 7.58 -0.47
N PRO A 26 18.08 7.46 -1.01
CA PRO A 26 19.18 6.76 -0.33
C PRO A 26 19.50 7.27 1.07
N GLU A 27 19.27 8.55 1.35
CA GLU A 27 19.54 9.17 2.66
C GLU A 27 18.51 8.70 3.69
N LYS A 28 17.28 8.40 3.24
CA LYS A 28 16.17 7.98 4.11
C LYS A 28 16.26 6.51 4.49
N ILE A 29 16.90 5.66 3.68
CA ILE A 29 17.06 4.24 4.00
C ILE A 29 18.15 3.95 5.05
N GLN A 30 18.87 4.98 5.52
CA GLN A 30 19.94 4.83 6.50
C GLN A 30 19.43 4.62 7.93
N THR A 31 18.17 4.92 8.21
CA THR A 31 17.56 4.81 9.54
C THR A 31 16.20 4.16 9.44
N PHE A 32 15.78 3.46 10.50
CA PHE A 32 14.44 2.88 10.56
C PHE A 32 13.34 3.94 10.44
N GLU A 33 13.52 5.08 11.12
CA GLU A 33 12.60 6.22 11.04
C GLU A 33 12.48 6.75 9.60
N GLY A 34 13.61 6.92 8.90
CA GLY A 34 13.61 7.39 7.51
C GLY A 34 12.92 6.40 6.55
N ILE A 35 13.11 5.09 6.76
CA ILE A 35 12.41 4.05 6.00
C ILE A 35 10.91 4.11 6.27
N GLU A 36 10.52 4.10 7.55
CA GLU A 36 9.12 4.05 7.95
C GLU A 36 8.35 5.27 7.47
N THR A 37 8.90 6.47 7.69
CA THR A 37 8.28 7.73 7.23
C THR A 37 8.17 7.78 5.71
N SER A 38 9.25 7.48 4.98
CA SER A 38 9.22 7.58 3.51
C SER A 38 8.33 6.53 2.85
N VAL A 39 8.35 5.29 3.34
CA VAL A 39 7.45 4.24 2.84
C VAL A 39 6.01 4.55 3.24
N GLY A 40 5.78 5.06 4.45
CA GLY A 40 4.47 5.50 4.93
C GLY A 40 3.86 6.61 4.08
N ASP A 41 4.65 7.65 3.75
CA ASP A 41 4.23 8.74 2.87
C ASP A 41 3.82 8.22 1.49
N GLN A 42 4.59 7.29 0.92
CA GLN A 42 4.25 6.68 -0.37
C GLN A 42 3.00 5.79 -0.31
N VAL A 43 2.73 5.12 0.82
CA VAL A 43 1.45 4.41 1.03
C VAL A 43 0.30 5.40 1.01
N LEU A 44 0.42 6.53 1.70
CA LEU A 44 -0.58 7.59 1.71
C LEU A 44 -0.80 8.20 0.32
N GLU A 45 0.25 8.35 -0.47
CA GLU A 45 0.19 8.94 -1.81
C GLU A 45 -0.39 7.98 -2.87
N HIS A 46 -0.02 6.69 -2.82
CA HIS A 46 -0.29 5.77 -3.93
C HIS A 46 -1.28 4.66 -3.63
N VAL A 47 -1.40 4.23 -2.36
CA VAL A 47 -2.25 3.10 -1.97
C VAL A 47 -3.59 3.60 -1.43
N SER A 48 -3.56 4.52 -0.47
CA SER A 48 -4.76 5.04 0.20
C SER A 48 -5.81 5.61 -0.76
N PRO A 49 -5.47 6.41 -1.79
CA PRO A 49 -6.46 6.92 -2.73
C PRO A 49 -7.12 5.80 -3.55
N LYS A 50 -6.36 4.78 -3.96
CA LYS A 50 -6.91 3.63 -4.71
C LYS A 50 -7.89 2.83 -3.87
N SER A 51 -7.60 2.66 -2.58
CA SER A 51 -8.55 2.06 -1.64
C SER A 51 -9.83 2.89 -1.55
N ALA A 52 -9.73 4.22 -1.42
CA ALA A 52 -10.89 5.10 -1.38
C ALA A 52 -11.73 5.04 -2.66
N PHE A 53 -11.09 5.07 -3.84
CA PHE A 53 -11.78 4.94 -5.13
C PHE A 53 -12.51 3.60 -5.25
N PHE A 54 -11.84 2.49 -4.94
CA PHE A 54 -12.45 1.16 -4.97
C PHE A 54 -13.70 1.09 -4.09
N LEU A 55 -13.64 1.63 -2.86
CA LEU A 55 -14.79 1.67 -1.95
C LEU A 55 -15.93 2.53 -2.51
N SER A 56 -15.62 3.68 -3.13
CA SER A 56 -16.61 4.54 -3.75
C SER A 56 -17.31 3.86 -4.93
N GLU A 57 -16.57 3.16 -5.79
CA GLU A 57 -17.16 2.38 -6.90
C GLU A 57 -18.05 1.26 -6.40
N LYS A 58 -17.63 0.56 -5.34
CA LYS A 58 -18.46 -0.46 -4.70
C LYS A 58 -19.76 0.12 -4.18
N ARG A 59 -19.74 1.26 -3.47
CA ARG A 59 -20.97 1.93 -3.02
C ARG A 59 -21.91 2.26 -4.19
N LEU A 60 -21.40 2.90 -5.25
CA LEU A 60 -22.20 3.27 -6.42
C LEU A 60 -22.83 2.05 -7.11
N SER A 61 -22.13 0.91 -7.14
CA SER A 61 -22.65 -0.34 -7.72
C SER A 61 -23.76 -0.99 -6.90
N GLN A 62 -23.91 -0.65 -5.62
CA GLN A 62 -24.97 -1.16 -4.74
C GLN A 62 -26.23 -0.28 -4.77
N GLU A 63 -26.09 0.97 -5.21
CA GLU A 63 -27.19 1.93 -5.35
C GLU A 63 -27.89 1.88 -6.72
N ARG A 64 -27.37 1.06 -7.65
CA ARG A 64 -27.93 0.80 -8.98
C ARG A 64 -28.63 -0.56 -9.02
#